data_AF-A0A3A8KH69-F1
#
_entry.id   AF-A0A3A8KH69-F1
#
_cell.length_a   1.000
_cell.length_b   1.000
_cell.length_c   1.000
_cell.angle_alpha   90.00
_cell.angle_beta   90.00
_cell.angle_gamma   90.00
#
_symmetry.space_group_name_H-M   'P 1'
#
loop_
_entity.id
_entity.type
_entity.pdbx_description
1 polymer ?
#
loop_
_entity_poly.entity_id
_entity_poly.type
_entity_poly.pdbx_seq_one_letter_code
_entity_poly.pdbx_strand_id
1 'polypeptide(L)'
;MPFRPKPSAFALLLCLLCATASRAAPHRLVISSGDCRDAELSGQSKAFYDALRARPEQHVLGAPEFAERLFPDSSRSFEDLQRQLEAAQDQFYEGRNARATQLLDDALRDIRRLPPGEPRWKLFAHAQLLHGLNHRAMGKTKDSDAAFLQVLRLQPKYQLDPDQYAPSIRQAFEKLRRDLARTPKVKLSLKSTLPAADVYLEGLSVGQTPLTLELPAGAYELAMVKGDAVSFPRQVQAQGADTPLLVDLAYEGSVTAAPFPCLSATDGNEERTWSHAVRLGGTLGVEEVIVVRLERPSSGPKWFAATVLNVDGGQKLREGGFKTQGLDAPGEALSALVDFVTTGRSPSNLVVMNNANGKAPWDASGARGSAASSGTGADLTAPNLLSEEVSSGADAPRTGLRTASYVAVGAGVAALGGAGVVRLLAQKDLNGLEDRRAANGGQLVNTDARAVALRDSLVGKSHLMTGLLVGGGAAVVTGAVLFLMSSPAKPAPVTLGVTADETGAAASVSGSF
;
A
#
# COMPACT_ATOMS: atom_id res chain seq x y z
N MET A 1 18.57 42.76 -55.02
CA MET A 1 18.82 41.31 -54.88
C MET A 1 18.35 40.88 -53.50
N PRO A 2 17.35 39.99 -53.37
CA PRO A 2 16.82 39.60 -52.07
C PRO A 2 17.67 38.49 -51.44
N PHE A 3 18.05 38.69 -50.17
CA PHE A 3 18.77 37.73 -49.34
C PHE A 3 17.82 36.62 -48.86
N ARG A 4 18.11 35.36 -49.22
CA ARG A 4 17.50 34.17 -48.60
C ARG A 4 18.25 33.83 -47.30
N PRO A 5 17.57 33.70 -46.15
CA PRO A 5 18.20 33.16 -44.94
C PRO A 5 18.35 31.64 -45.07
N LYS A 6 19.55 31.13 -44.76
CA LYS A 6 19.83 29.69 -44.66
C LYS A 6 19.20 29.15 -43.38
N PRO A 7 18.56 27.97 -43.39
CA PRO A 7 18.04 27.35 -42.18
C PRO A 7 19.19 26.98 -41.24
N SER A 8 19.06 27.38 -39.98
CA SER A 8 20.04 27.16 -38.91
C SER A 8 20.10 25.68 -38.53
N ALA A 9 21.32 25.12 -38.51
CA ALA A 9 21.62 23.75 -38.07
C ALA A 9 21.13 23.44 -36.63
N PHE A 10 20.80 24.46 -35.85
CA PHE A 10 20.27 24.32 -34.49
C PHE A 10 18.86 23.71 -34.44
N ALA A 11 18.05 23.90 -35.49
CA ALA A 11 16.70 23.32 -35.56
C ALA A 11 16.72 21.79 -35.80
N LEU A 12 17.77 21.27 -36.42
CA LEU A 12 17.92 19.84 -36.68
C LEU A 12 18.40 19.06 -35.45
N LEU A 13 19.16 19.70 -34.54
CA LEU A 13 19.65 19.07 -33.31
C LEU A 13 18.55 18.96 -32.23
N LEU A 14 17.62 19.90 -32.18
CA LEU A 14 16.51 19.89 -31.21
C LEU A 14 15.42 18.85 -31.56
N CYS A 15 15.23 18.53 -32.86
CA CYS A 15 14.30 17.49 -33.29
C CYS A 15 14.81 16.05 -33.03
N LEU A 16 16.12 15.85 -32.88
CA LEU A 16 16.71 14.53 -32.60
C LEU A 16 16.65 14.13 -31.10
N LEU A 17 16.46 15.09 -30.19
CA LEU A 17 16.35 14.83 -28.75
C LEU A 17 14.93 14.49 -28.28
N CYS A 18 13.90 14.74 -29.10
CA CYS A 18 12.50 14.42 -28.76
C CYS A 18 12.03 13.03 -29.21
N ALA A 19 12.87 12.24 -29.90
CA ALA A 19 12.44 11.00 -30.57
C ALA A 19 12.64 9.71 -29.75
N THR A 20 13.23 9.76 -28.55
CA THR A 20 13.43 8.56 -27.71
C THR A 20 13.01 8.80 -26.27
N ALA A 21 11.77 9.25 -26.06
CA ALA A 21 11.08 8.89 -24.83
C ALA A 21 10.74 7.39 -24.94
N SER A 22 11.75 6.53 -24.73
CA SER A 22 11.54 5.11 -24.52
C SER A 22 10.65 4.98 -23.29
N ARG A 23 9.35 4.84 -23.50
CA ARG A 23 8.39 4.62 -22.43
C ARG A 23 8.83 3.32 -21.78
N ALA A 24 9.39 3.42 -20.57
CA ALA A 24 9.79 2.26 -19.79
C ALA A 24 8.61 1.29 -19.76
N ALA A 25 8.87 0.00 -19.95
CA ALA A 25 7.82 -0.98 -19.89
C ALA A 25 7.16 -0.94 -18.51
N PRO A 26 5.82 -1.05 -18.44
CA PRO A 26 5.11 -0.97 -17.18
C PRO A 26 5.58 -2.09 -16.24
N HIS A 27 5.61 -1.79 -14.94
CA HIS A 27 5.90 -2.81 -13.92
C HIS A 27 4.68 -3.72 -13.76
N ARG A 28 4.83 -5.03 -13.99
CA ARG A 28 3.72 -5.99 -14.07
C ARG A 28 3.75 -7.02 -12.95
N LEU A 29 2.58 -7.44 -12.49
CA LEU A 29 2.39 -8.66 -11.69
C LEU A 29 1.61 -9.69 -12.50
N VAL A 30 2.01 -10.96 -12.45
CA VAL A 30 1.17 -12.08 -12.90
C VAL A 30 0.59 -12.76 -11.67
N ILE A 31 -0.72 -12.95 -11.65
CA ILE A 31 -1.42 -13.64 -10.56
C ILE A 31 -2.48 -14.58 -11.11
N SER A 32 -2.61 -15.78 -10.54
CA SER A 32 -3.70 -16.68 -10.91
C SER A 32 -4.98 -16.34 -10.16
N SER A 33 -6.14 -16.61 -10.75
CA SER A 33 -7.43 -16.50 -10.09
C SER A 33 -8.22 -17.80 -10.23
N GLY A 34 -8.69 -18.34 -9.11
CA GLY A 34 -9.46 -19.58 -9.06
C GLY A 34 -9.29 -20.34 -7.74
N ASP A 35 -9.27 -21.67 -7.79
CA ASP A 35 -8.87 -22.50 -6.66
C ASP A 35 -7.33 -22.53 -6.56
N CYS A 36 -6.77 -21.87 -5.55
CA CYS A 36 -5.31 -21.80 -5.38
C CYS A 36 -4.64 -23.14 -5.05
N ARG A 37 -5.42 -24.20 -4.73
CA ARG A 37 -4.91 -25.56 -4.54
C ARG A 37 -4.84 -26.36 -5.85
N ASP A 38 -5.32 -25.79 -6.95
CA ASP A 38 -5.31 -26.42 -8.27
C ASP A 38 -3.91 -26.41 -8.90
N ALA A 39 -3.33 -27.61 -9.01
CA ALA A 39 -2.01 -27.81 -9.61
C ALA A 39 -1.97 -27.44 -11.10
N GLU A 40 -3.07 -27.60 -11.84
CA GLU A 40 -3.15 -27.28 -13.27
C GLU A 40 -3.12 -25.75 -13.46
N LEU A 41 -3.91 -25.02 -12.68
CA LEU A 41 -3.94 -23.55 -12.70
C LEU A 41 -2.57 -22.97 -12.32
N SER A 42 -1.98 -23.43 -11.21
CA SER A 42 -0.67 -22.94 -10.77
C SER A 42 0.47 -23.28 -11.75
N GLY A 43 0.46 -24.49 -12.31
CA GLY A 43 1.41 -24.91 -13.35
C GLY A 43 1.34 -24.05 -14.62
N GLN A 44 0.14 -23.83 -15.16
CA GLN A 44 -0.05 -22.99 -16.35
C GLN A 44 0.25 -21.51 -16.08
N SER A 45 -0.08 -21.01 -14.89
CA SER A 45 0.23 -19.65 -14.46
C SER A 45 1.73 -19.40 -14.35
N LYS A 46 2.47 -20.38 -13.81
CA LYS A 46 3.92 -20.37 -13.77
C LYS A 46 4.52 -20.40 -15.18
N ALA A 47 4.03 -21.26 -16.07
CA ALA A 47 4.49 -21.32 -17.45
C ALA A 47 4.27 -19.97 -18.18
N PHE A 48 3.11 -19.34 -17.98
CA PHE A 48 2.81 -18.01 -18.51
C PHE A 48 3.78 -16.95 -17.98
N TYR A 49 4.02 -16.95 -16.66
CA TYR A 49 4.97 -16.05 -16.02
C TYR A 49 6.40 -16.24 -16.57
N ASP A 50 6.86 -17.49 -16.71
CA ASP A 50 8.20 -17.80 -17.22
C ASP A 50 8.35 -17.35 -18.68
N ALA A 51 7.32 -17.53 -19.51
CA ALA A 51 7.28 -17.04 -20.90
C ALA A 51 7.26 -15.51 -20.99
N LEU A 52 6.59 -14.82 -20.06
CA LEU A 52 6.60 -13.35 -19.98
C LEU A 52 7.97 -12.83 -19.52
N ARG A 53 8.59 -13.47 -18.52
CA ARG A 53 9.89 -13.09 -17.97
C ARG A 53 11.06 -13.33 -18.93
N ALA A 54 10.94 -14.29 -19.83
CA ALA A 54 11.95 -14.54 -20.87
C ALA A 54 12.16 -13.36 -21.83
N ARG A 55 11.27 -12.35 -21.79
CA ARG A 55 11.33 -11.16 -22.63
C ARG A 55 12.10 -10.03 -21.93
N PRO A 56 13.26 -9.60 -22.46
CA PRO A 56 14.16 -8.67 -21.77
C PRO A 56 13.56 -7.28 -21.58
N GLU A 57 12.57 -6.89 -22.39
CA GLU A 57 11.90 -5.60 -22.30
C GLU A 57 10.79 -5.56 -21.24
N GLN A 58 10.47 -6.68 -20.59
CA GLN A 58 9.38 -6.75 -19.61
C GLN A 58 9.91 -6.62 -18.18
N HIS A 59 9.27 -5.76 -17.38
CA HIS A 59 9.54 -5.65 -15.95
C HIS A 59 8.43 -6.35 -15.17
N VAL A 60 8.70 -7.57 -14.68
CA VAL A 60 7.70 -8.40 -14.00
C VAL A 60 8.13 -8.69 -12.57
N LEU A 61 7.27 -8.37 -11.61
CA LEU A 61 7.43 -8.71 -10.20
C LEU A 61 7.50 -10.24 -10.04
N GLY A 62 8.59 -10.74 -9.47
CA GLY A 62 8.80 -12.18 -9.31
C GLY A 62 8.05 -12.80 -8.15
N ALA A 63 7.71 -14.08 -8.25
CA ALA A 63 7.04 -14.81 -7.16
C ALA A 63 7.79 -14.75 -5.80
N PRO A 64 9.14 -14.85 -5.74
CA PRO A 64 9.86 -14.68 -4.47
C PRO A 64 9.75 -13.25 -3.91
N GLU A 65 9.74 -12.24 -4.79
CA GLU A 65 9.61 -10.84 -4.38
C GLU A 65 8.18 -10.52 -3.91
N PHE A 66 7.18 -11.11 -4.57
CA PHE A 66 5.78 -11.10 -4.14
C PHE A 66 5.64 -11.70 -2.74
N ALA A 67 6.22 -12.88 -2.52
CA ALA A 67 6.20 -13.55 -1.23
C ALA A 67 6.88 -12.70 -0.15
N GLU A 68 8.11 -12.21 -0.37
CA GLU A 68 8.83 -11.39 0.61
C GLU A 68 8.06 -10.10 1.00
N ARG A 69 7.30 -9.51 0.07
CA ARG A 69 6.54 -8.27 0.33
C ARG A 69 5.26 -8.49 1.14
N LEU A 70 4.55 -9.61 0.94
CA LEU A 70 3.23 -9.85 1.54
C LEU A 70 3.22 -10.93 2.63
N PHE A 71 4.09 -11.92 2.49
CA PHE A 71 4.24 -13.09 3.34
C PHE A 71 5.73 -13.32 3.66
N PRO A 72 6.40 -12.37 4.33
CA PRO A 72 7.80 -12.52 4.67
C PRO A 72 7.95 -13.71 5.61
N ASP A 73 8.47 -14.82 5.08
CA ASP A 73 8.72 -16.03 5.85
C ASP A 73 10.02 -15.91 6.64
N SER A 74 10.05 -16.52 7.83
CA SER A 74 11.30 -16.68 8.57
C SER A 74 12.18 -17.69 7.85
N SER A 75 13.43 -17.32 7.59
CA SER A 75 14.44 -18.25 7.07
C SER A 75 14.83 -19.34 8.09
N ARG A 76 14.42 -19.18 9.35
CA ARG A 76 14.78 -20.03 10.49
C ARG A 76 13.54 -20.59 11.18
N SER A 77 13.62 -21.84 11.60
CA SER A 77 12.57 -22.46 12.40
C SER A 77 12.53 -21.91 13.84
N PHE A 78 11.47 -22.23 14.58
CA PHE A 78 11.39 -21.91 16.02
C PHE A 78 12.59 -22.49 16.80
N GLU A 79 13.02 -23.71 16.48
CA GLU A 79 14.15 -24.39 17.13
C GLU A 79 15.49 -23.71 16.79
N ASP A 80 15.69 -23.33 15.52
CA ASP A 80 16.88 -22.60 15.11
C ASP A 80 17.02 -21.25 15.82
N LEU A 81 15.90 -20.54 15.97
CA LEU A 81 15.87 -19.25 16.66
C LEU A 81 16.10 -19.43 18.17
N GLN A 82 15.57 -20.50 18.77
CA GLN A 82 15.88 -20.81 20.16
C GLN A 82 17.39 -21.09 20.35
N ARG A 83 17.99 -21.93 19.51
CA ARG A 83 19.45 -22.20 19.55
C ARG A 83 20.27 -20.93 19.37
N GLN A 84 19.81 -20.01 18.52
CA GLN A 84 20.47 -18.72 18.33
C GLN A 84 20.38 -17.83 19.57
N LEU A 85 19.25 -17.82 20.28
CA LEU A 85 19.10 -17.08 21.54
C LEU A 85 19.97 -17.68 22.64
N GLU A 86 20.07 -19.00 22.73
CA GLU A 86 21.01 -19.70 23.63
C GLU A 86 22.46 -19.31 23.30
N ALA A 87 22.84 -19.34 22.02
CA ALA A 87 24.16 -18.87 21.60
C ALA A 87 24.40 -17.39 21.93
N ALA A 88 23.40 -16.51 21.77
CA ALA A 88 23.51 -15.11 22.15
C ALA A 88 23.68 -14.94 23.68
N GLN A 89 23.03 -15.79 24.47
CA GLN A 89 23.16 -15.83 25.91
C GLN A 89 24.57 -16.25 26.34
N ASP A 90 25.15 -17.25 25.69
CA ASP A 90 26.54 -17.66 25.92
C ASP A 90 27.52 -16.51 25.60
N GLN A 91 27.33 -15.84 24.46
CA GLN A 91 28.15 -14.66 24.10
C GLN A 91 28.06 -13.56 25.17
N PHE A 92 26.88 -13.33 25.73
CA PHE A 92 26.66 -12.36 26.80
C PHE A 92 27.42 -12.75 28.08
N TYR A 93 27.33 -14.01 28.53
CA TYR A 93 28.03 -14.47 29.73
C TYR A 93 29.55 -14.47 29.57
N GLU A 94 30.06 -14.65 28.35
CA GLU A 94 31.48 -14.50 28.03
C GLU A 94 31.93 -13.04 27.89
N GLY A 95 31.04 -12.07 28.13
CA GLY A 95 31.33 -10.63 28.03
C GLY A 95 31.43 -10.10 26.59
N ARG A 96 31.13 -10.93 25.58
CA ARG A 96 31.13 -10.56 24.15
C ARG A 96 29.83 -9.87 23.74
N ASN A 97 29.50 -8.79 24.45
CA ASN A 97 28.22 -8.09 24.36
C ASN A 97 27.85 -7.61 22.95
N ALA A 98 28.83 -7.12 22.17
CA ALA A 98 28.59 -6.66 20.79
C ALA A 98 28.14 -7.80 19.87
N ARG A 99 28.72 -9.00 20.04
CA ARG A 99 28.32 -10.19 19.27
C ARG A 99 26.95 -10.69 19.72
N ALA A 100 26.67 -10.68 21.02
CA ALA A 100 25.34 -10.97 21.55
C ALA A 100 24.28 -10.02 20.96
N THR A 101 24.56 -8.70 20.88
CA THR A 101 23.64 -7.72 20.25
C THR A 101 23.32 -8.11 18.81
N GLN A 102 24.33 -8.41 18.00
CA GLN A 102 24.12 -8.79 16.61
C GLN A 102 23.23 -10.04 16.49
N LEU A 103 23.51 -11.08 17.29
CA LEU A 103 22.71 -12.30 17.28
C LEU A 103 21.26 -12.05 17.71
N LEU A 104 21.03 -11.17 18.68
CA LEU A 104 19.69 -10.80 19.14
C LEU A 104 18.92 -9.96 18.12
N ASP A 105 19.57 -8.99 17.47
CA ASP A 105 18.95 -8.15 16.46
C ASP A 105 18.55 -8.97 15.22
N ASP A 106 19.38 -9.92 14.82
CA ASP A 106 19.06 -10.86 13.74
C ASP A 106 17.93 -11.81 14.16
N ALA A 107 17.96 -12.34 15.39
CA ALA A 107 16.89 -13.19 15.91
C ALA A 107 15.55 -12.45 15.98
N LEU A 108 15.52 -11.21 16.47
CA LEU A 108 14.29 -10.40 16.53
C LEU A 108 13.70 -10.12 15.15
N ARG A 109 14.55 -9.93 14.13
CA ARG A 109 14.09 -9.76 12.74
C ARG A 109 13.39 -11.01 12.20
N ASP A 110 13.97 -12.18 12.46
CA ASP A 110 13.41 -13.47 12.03
C ASP A 110 12.17 -13.87 12.86
N ILE A 111 12.17 -13.61 14.18
CA ILE A 111 11.01 -13.87 15.05
C ILE A 111 9.77 -13.11 14.57
N ARG A 112 9.93 -11.89 14.06
CA ARG A 112 8.82 -11.08 13.51
C ARG A 112 8.17 -11.68 12.27
N ARG A 113 8.90 -12.55 11.56
CA ARG A 113 8.47 -13.27 10.36
C ARG A 113 7.86 -14.64 10.67
N LEU A 114 7.93 -15.11 11.92
CA LEU A 114 7.26 -16.35 12.33
C LEU A 114 5.74 -16.17 12.34
N PRO A 115 4.97 -17.26 12.17
CA PRO A 115 3.52 -17.22 12.37
C PRO A 115 3.16 -16.67 13.77
N PRO A 116 2.07 -15.89 13.89
CA PRO A 116 1.63 -15.38 15.19
C PRO A 116 1.21 -16.53 16.12
N GLY A 117 1.39 -16.34 17.42
CA GLY A 117 1.04 -17.34 18.42
C GLY A 117 1.95 -17.32 19.64
N GLU A 118 1.56 -18.07 20.67
CA GLU A 118 2.30 -18.17 21.93
C GLU A 118 3.79 -18.57 21.74
N PRO A 119 4.16 -19.52 20.86
CA PRO A 119 5.57 -19.84 20.63
C PRO A 119 6.39 -18.65 20.13
N ARG A 120 5.85 -17.85 19.21
CA ARG A 120 6.50 -16.64 18.69
C ARG A 120 6.65 -15.61 19.80
N TRP A 121 5.59 -15.39 20.59
CA TRP A 121 5.64 -14.46 21.73
C TRP A 121 6.72 -14.85 22.75
N LYS A 122 6.84 -16.14 23.09
CA LYS A 122 7.88 -16.63 24.02
C LYS A 122 9.28 -16.32 23.53
N LEU A 123 9.57 -16.57 22.25
CA LEU A 123 10.85 -16.22 21.64
C LEU A 123 11.08 -14.71 21.64
N PHE A 124 10.07 -13.91 21.27
CA PHE A 124 10.17 -12.46 21.28
C PHE A 124 10.46 -11.91 22.68
N ALA A 125 9.71 -12.37 23.70
CA ALA A 125 9.90 -11.95 25.08
C ALA A 125 11.30 -12.34 25.59
N HIS A 126 11.74 -13.58 25.35
CA HIS A 126 13.10 -14.02 25.71
C HIS A 126 14.16 -13.11 25.07
N ALA A 127 14.05 -12.89 23.75
CA ALA A 127 15.00 -12.06 23.01
C ALA A 127 15.06 -10.62 23.55
N GLN A 128 13.91 -10.00 23.84
CA GLN A 128 13.84 -8.65 24.42
C GLN A 128 14.44 -8.57 25.82
N LEU A 129 14.19 -9.56 26.68
CA LEU A 129 14.77 -9.60 28.03
C LEU A 129 16.30 -9.74 27.97
N LEU A 130 16.81 -10.63 27.10
CA LEU A 130 18.24 -10.82 26.89
C LEU A 130 18.91 -9.58 26.25
N HIS A 131 18.21 -8.91 25.33
CA HIS A 131 18.63 -7.61 24.78
C HIS A 131 18.73 -6.55 25.86
N GLY A 132 17.74 -6.49 26.75
CA GLY A 132 17.72 -5.62 27.92
C GLY A 132 18.91 -5.84 28.84
N LEU A 133 19.23 -7.10 29.17
CA LEU A 133 20.40 -7.46 29.98
C LEU A 133 21.72 -7.07 29.30
N ASN A 134 21.87 -7.41 28.02
CA ASN A 134 23.06 -7.14 27.24
C ASN A 134 23.34 -5.62 27.13
N HIS A 135 22.31 -4.81 26.88
CA HIS A 135 22.45 -3.35 26.90
C HIS A 135 22.85 -2.80 28.26
N ARG A 136 22.34 -3.37 29.34
CA ARG A 136 22.72 -2.96 30.70
C ARG A 136 24.20 -3.21 30.95
N ALA A 137 24.73 -4.36 30.52
CA ALA A 137 26.15 -4.69 30.64
C ALA A 137 27.05 -3.76 29.81
N MET A 138 26.54 -3.20 28.72
CA MET A 138 27.23 -2.18 27.91
C MET A 138 27.06 -0.74 28.44
N GLY A 139 26.39 -0.53 29.58
CA GLY A 139 26.09 0.80 30.12
C GLY A 139 25.00 1.57 29.37
N LYS A 140 24.31 0.92 28.41
CA LYS A 140 23.23 1.51 27.59
C LYS A 140 21.88 1.39 28.29
N THR A 141 21.72 2.09 29.41
CA THR A 141 20.52 2.00 30.26
C THR A 141 19.23 2.33 29.52
N LYS A 142 19.22 3.33 28.62
CA LYS A 142 18.02 3.70 27.86
C LYS A 142 17.57 2.60 26.91
N ASP A 143 18.50 1.96 26.22
CA ASP A 143 18.22 0.87 25.28
C ASP A 143 17.75 -0.38 26.04
N SER A 144 18.35 -0.63 27.22
CA SER A 144 17.93 -1.68 28.14
C SER A 144 16.48 -1.50 28.60
N ASP A 145 16.14 -0.29 29.05
CA ASP A 145 14.79 0.05 29.48
C ASP A 145 13.79 -0.06 28.32
N ALA A 146 14.17 0.36 27.11
CA ALA A 146 13.34 0.25 25.92
C ALA A 146 13.03 -1.23 25.56
N ALA A 147 14.01 -2.13 25.66
CA ALA A 147 13.82 -3.55 25.41
C ALA A 147 12.87 -4.19 26.44
N PHE A 148 13.05 -3.90 27.74
CA PHE A 148 12.14 -4.37 28.79
C PHE A 148 10.70 -3.84 28.61
N LEU A 149 10.56 -2.60 28.16
CA LEU A 149 9.25 -2.02 27.87
C LEU A 149 8.52 -2.74 26.73
N GLN A 150 9.22 -3.34 25.75
CA GLN A 150 8.55 -4.13 24.71
C GLN A 150 7.75 -5.31 25.29
N VAL A 151 8.26 -5.94 26.35
CA VAL A 151 7.55 -7.03 27.05
C VAL A 151 6.40 -6.46 27.90
N LEU A 152 6.69 -5.43 28.69
CA LEU A 152 5.73 -4.86 29.65
C LEU A 152 4.51 -4.18 28.97
N ARG A 153 4.66 -3.67 27.74
CA ARG A 153 3.57 -3.02 26.98
C ARG A 153 2.41 -3.98 26.70
N LEU A 154 2.69 -5.26 26.45
CA LEU A 154 1.69 -6.28 26.18
C LEU A 154 1.42 -7.18 27.38
N GLN A 155 2.40 -7.38 28.26
CA GLN A 155 2.27 -8.15 29.50
C GLN A 155 2.68 -7.31 30.72
N PRO A 156 1.83 -6.38 31.18
CA PRO A 156 2.15 -5.49 32.30
C PRO A 156 2.27 -6.22 33.65
N LYS A 157 1.91 -7.50 33.70
CA LYS A 157 2.05 -8.39 34.87
C LYS A 157 3.24 -9.34 34.76
N TYR A 158 4.06 -9.22 33.71
CA TYR A 158 5.25 -10.06 33.54
C TYR A 158 6.19 -9.88 34.74
N GLN A 159 6.71 -10.99 35.26
CA GLN A 159 7.63 -11.01 36.39
C GLN A 159 8.93 -11.68 35.97
N LEU A 160 10.05 -11.03 36.26
CA LEU A 160 11.38 -11.62 36.05
C LEU A 160 11.65 -12.70 37.10
N ASP A 161 12.14 -13.84 36.63
CA ASP A 161 12.51 -14.99 37.46
C ASP A 161 13.63 -14.61 38.46
N PRO A 162 13.43 -14.77 39.77
CA PRO A 162 14.46 -14.56 40.79
C PRO A 162 15.77 -15.30 40.54
N ASP A 163 15.70 -16.49 39.95
CA ASP A 163 16.86 -17.38 39.79
C ASP A 163 17.70 -16.99 38.56
N GLN A 164 17.08 -16.29 37.60
CA GLN A 164 17.74 -15.86 36.36
C GLN A 164 18.18 -14.40 36.37
N TYR A 165 17.52 -13.54 37.16
CA TYR A 165 17.71 -12.08 37.11
C TYR A 165 18.15 -11.51 38.46
N ALA A 166 19.28 -10.79 38.45
CA ALA A 166 19.83 -10.15 39.65
C ALA A 166 18.83 -9.16 40.30
N PRO A 167 18.85 -8.97 41.64
CA PRO A 167 17.91 -8.11 42.34
C PRO A 167 17.83 -6.68 41.80
N SER A 168 18.95 -6.10 41.37
CA SER A 168 19.01 -4.75 40.80
C SER A 168 18.27 -4.64 39.46
N ILE A 169 18.37 -5.65 38.59
CA ILE A 169 17.64 -5.71 37.32
C ILE A 169 16.14 -5.84 37.59
N ARG A 170 15.75 -6.71 38.53
CA ARG A 170 14.35 -6.88 38.93
C ARG A 170 13.75 -5.59 39.49
N GLN A 171 14.50 -4.87 40.34
CA GLN A 171 14.07 -3.56 40.85
C GLN A 171 13.91 -2.52 39.73
N ALA A 172 14.82 -2.50 38.76
CA ALA A 172 14.71 -1.61 37.59
C ALA A 172 13.49 -1.95 36.72
N PHE A 173 13.26 -3.24 36.43
CA PHE A 173 12.10 -3.72 35.67
C PHE A 173 10.78 -3.37 36.37
N GLU A 174 10.70 -3.56 37.68
CA GLU A 174 9.56 -3.17 38.51
C GLU A 174 9.33 -1.65 38.53
N LYS A 175 10.39 -0.86 38.48
CA LYS A 175 10.28 0.60 38.30
C LYS A 175 9.65 0.93 36.95
N LEU A 176 10.17 0.36 35.85
CA LEU A 176 9.62 0.56 34.50
C LEU A 176 8.14 0.16 34.42
N ARG A 177 7.75 -0.95 35.05
CA ARG A 177 6.37 -1.41 35.14
C ARG A 177 5.45 -0.37 35.80
N ARG A 178 5.90 0.24 36.91
CA ARG A 178 5.16 1.31 37.61
C ARG A 178 5.08 2.60 36.79
N ASP A 179 6.17 2.96 36.12
CA ASP A 179 6.22 4.15 35.28
C ASP A 179 5.31 3.99 34.05
N LEU A 180 5.32 2.81 33.42
CA LEU A 180 4.43 2.47 32.30
C LEU A 180 2.96 2.50 32.72
N ALA A 181 2.62 2.01 33.92
CA ALA A 181 1.24 2.05 34.43
C ALA A 181 0.68 3.47 34.63
N ARG A 182 1.55 4.48 34.75
CA ARG A 182 1.19 5.90 34.86
C ARG A 182 1.13 6.60 33.50
N THR A 183 1.61 5.95 32.45
CA THR A 183 1.63 6.52 31.11
C THR A 183 0.19 6.54 30.55
N PRO A 184 -0.24 7.65 29.93
CA PRO A 184 -1.54 7.70 29.26
C PRO A 184 -1.65 6.58 28.23
N LYS A 185 -2.81 5.92 28.23
CA LYS A 185 -3.11 4.86 27.26
C LYS A 185 -3.80 5.44 26.04
N VAL A 186 -3.55 4.80 24.91
CA VAL A 186 -4.20 5.06 23.62
C VAL A 186 -5.23 3.96 23.39
N LYS A 187 -6.41 4.34 22.88
CA LYS A 187 -7.42 3.39 22.46
C LYS A 187 -7.09 2.88 21.05
N LEU A 188 -6.94 1.57 20.89
CA LEU A 188 -6.77 0.90 19.60
C LEU A 188 -8.06 0.14 19.28
N SER A 189 -8.77 0.58 18.24
CA SER A 189 -10.08 0.05 17.86
C SER A 189 -9.94 -0.79 16.58
N LEU A 190 -10.01 -2.11 16.70
CA LEU A 190 -9.74 -3.08 15.64
C LEU A 190 -11.02 -3.71 15.11
N LYS A 191 -11.21 -3.69 13.79
CA LYS A 191 -12.31 -4.35 13.07
C LYS A 191 -11.76 -5.20 11.93
N SER A 192 -12.48 -6.26 11.58
CA SER A 192 -12.18 -7.15 10.46
C SER A 192 -13.42 -7.32 9.59
N THR A 193 -13.23 -7.52 8.28
CA THR A 193 -14.31 -7.92 7.36
C THR A 193 -14.80 -9.35 7.61
N LEU A 194 -13.96 -10.21 8.20
CA LEU A 194 -14.39 -11.52 8.71
C LEU A 194 -14.72 -11.43 10.21
N PRO A 195 -15.90 -11.92 10.65
CA PRO A 195 -16.31 -11.82 12.05
C PRO A 195 -15.48 -12.73 12.97
N ALA A 196 -15.25 -12.28 14.21
CA ALA A 196 -14.52 -13.02 15.23
C ALA A 196 -13.16 -13.55 14.76
N ALA A 197 -12.36 -12.68 14.12
CA ALA A 197 -10.97 -12.97 13.77
C ALA A 197 -10.08 -12.80 15.02
N ASP A 198 -9.19 -13.75 15.25
CA ASP A 198 -8.21 -13.71 16.34
C ASP A 198 -7.20 -12.59 16.07
N VAL A 199 -6.94 -11.77 17.08
CA VAL A 199 -6.03 -10.62 17.01
C VAL A 199 -4.77 -10.93 17.79
N TYR A 200 -3.62 -10.68 17.17
CA TYR A 200 -2.30 -10.84 17.76
C TYR A 200 -1.50 -9.55 17.69
N LEU A 201 -0.85 -9.19 18.80
CA LEU A 201 0.14 -8.10 18.86
C LEU A 201 1.51 -8.69 19.23
N GLU A 202 2.54 -8.46 18.42
CA GLU A 202 3.87 -9.07 18.58
C GLU A 202 3.84 -10.62 18.69
N GLY A 203 2.80 -11.24 18.12
CA GLY A 203 2.53 -12.68 18.24
C GLY A 203 1.73 -13.09 19.49
N LEU A 204 1.50 -12.21 20.46
CA LEU A 204 0.64 -12.49 21.62
C LEU A 204 -0.84 -12.34 21.25
N SER A 205 -1.67 -13.34 21.56
CA SER A 205 -3.13 -13.24 21.39
C SER A 205 -3.72 -12.22 22.38
N VAL A 206 -4.49 -11.26 21.87
CA VAL A 206 -5.09 -10.17 22.65
C VAL A 206 -6.63 -10.16 22.61
N GLY A 207 -7.26 -11.05 21.83
CA GLY A 207 -8.71 -11.18 21.75
C GLY A 207 -9.20 -11.43 20.32
N GLN A 208 -10.48 -11.15 20.07
CA GLN A 208 -11.13 -11.34 18.77
C GLN A 208 -11.86 -10.08 18.29
N THR A 209 -11.91 -9.83 16.98
CA THR A 209 -12.60 -8.66 16.41
C THR A 209 -14.13 -8.78 16.48
N PRO A 210 -14.88 -7.67 16.68
CA PRO A 210 -14.39 -6.32 16.93
C PRO A 210 -13.78 -6.19 18.32
N LEU A 211 -12.61 -5.54 18.40
CA LEU A 211 -11.82 -5.46 19.62
C LEU A 211 -11.43 -4.01 19.91
N THR A 212 -11.49 -3.60 21.17
CA THR A 212 -10.98 -2.31 21.63
C THR A 212 -10.02 -2.56 22.77
N LEU A 213 -8.79 -2.06 22.64
CA LEU A 213 -7.73 -2.22 23.63
C LEU A 213 -7.21 -0.86 24.07
N GLU A 214 -6.88 -0.73 25.35
CA GLU A 214 -6.13 0.41 25.86
C GLU A 214 -4.68 0.01 26.05
N LEU A 215 -3.80 0.57 25.24
CA LEU A 215 -2.39 0.21 25.20
C LEU A 215 -1.52 1.45 25.42
N PRO A 216 -0.31 1.32 25.99
CA PRO A 216 0.66 2.40 25.96
C PRO A 216 0.96 2.84 24.53
N ALA A 217 1.26 4.13 24.32
CA ALA A 217 1.60 4.63 23.00
C ALA A 217 2.83 3.91 22.40
N GLY A 218 2.86 3.78 21.08
CA GLY A 218 4.01 3.31 20.30
C GLY A 218 3.65 2.32 19.19
N ALA A 219 4.67 1.77 18.56
CA ALA A 219 4.54 0.80 17.48
C ALA A 219 4.20 -0.61 18.02
N TYR A 220 3.33 -1.32 17.30
CA TYR A 220 2.98 -2.72 17.52
C TYR A 220 2.88 -3.44 16.18
N GLU A 221 3.43 -4.64 16.09
CA GLU A 221 3.14 -5.56 14.98
C GLU A 221 1.80 -6.22 15.18
N LEU A 222 0.90 -6.05 14.21
CA LEU A 222 -0.45 -6.59 14.22
C LEU A 222 -0.58 -7.71 13.20
N ALA A 223 -1.19 -8.82 13.63
CA ALA A 223 -1.71 -9.86 12.77
C ALA A 223 -3.15 -10.21 13.17
N MET A 224 -3.98 -10.51 12.18
CA MET A 224 -5.32 -11.08 12.37
C MET A 224 -5.42 -12.42 11.65
N VAL A 225 -6.04 -13.40 12.31
CA VAL A 225 -6.19 -14.76 11.78
C VAL A 225 -7.63 -15.21 11.88
N LYS A 226 -8.15 -15.86 10.84
CA LYS A 226 -9.46 -16.52 10.84
C LYS A 226 -9.41 -17.79 9.98
N GLY A 227 -9.34 -18.96 10.62
CA GLY A 227 -9.12 -20.21 9.88
C GLY A 227 -7.81 -20.14 9.10
N ASP A 228 -7.85 -20.39 7.79
CA ASP A 228 -6.68 -20.31 6.90
C ASP A 228 -6.36 -18.87 6.46
N ALA A 229 -7.22 -17.89 6.73
CA ALA A 229 -7.01 -16.49 6.35
C ALA A 229 -6.10 -15.78 7.36
N VAL A 230 -4.99 -15.24 6.87
CA VAL A 230 -4.02 -14.45 7.67
C VAL A 230 -3.86 -13.07 7.04
N SER A 231 -3.89 -12.03 7.86
CA SER A 231 -3.66 -10.65 7.39
C SER A 231 -2.21 -10.42 6.98
N PHE A 232 -1.96 -9.49 6.06
CA PHE A 232 -0.61 -9.02 5.76
C PHE A 232 0.06 -8.41 7.01
N PRO A 233 1.38 -8.62 7.20
CA PRO A 233 2.11 -8.06 8.32
C PRO A 233 2.03 -6.54 8.27
N ARG A 234 1.68 -5.91 9.39
CA ARG A 234 1.64 -4.46 9.49
C ARG A 234 2.11 -3.98 10.84
N GLN A 235 2.76 -2.83 10.83
CA GLN A 235 3.03 -2.06 12.04
C GLN A 235 1.94 -1.02 12.23
N VAL A 236 1.34 -1.02 13.41
CA VAL A 236 0.34 -0.05 13.82
C VAL A 236 0.96 0.89 14.84
N GLN A 237 0.84 2.19 14.60
CA GLN A 237 1.23 3.21 15.54
C GLN A 237 0.05 3.57 16.44
N ALA A 238 0.04 3.06 17.66
CA ALA A 238 -0.94 3.47 18.66
C ALA A 238 -0.52 4.84 19.21
N GLN A 239 -1.14 5.89 18.70
CA GLN A 239 -0.88 7.28 19.09
C GLN A 239 -2.16 8.10 19.12
N GLY A 240 -2.15 9.21 19.88
CA GLY A 240 -3.34 10.06 20.04
C GLY A 240 -4.37 9.46 21.00
N ALA A 241 -5.65 9.80 20.81
CA ALA A 241 -6.73 9.34 21.69
C ALA A 241 -7.35 8.01 21.22
N ASP A 242 -7.60 7.87 19.91
CA ASP A 242 -8.20 6.69 19.29
C ASP A 242 -7.53 6.42 17.94
N THR A 243 -7.14 5.17 17.72
CA THR A 243 -6.58 4.66 16.47
C THR A 243 -7.53 3.59 15.91
N PRO A 244 -8.51 3.97 15.08
CA PRO A 244 -9.38 2.99 14.43
C PRO A 244 -8.66 2.32 13.26
N LEU A 245 -8.74 0.99 13.18
CA LEU A 245 -8.19 0.21 12.09
C LEU A 245 -9.19 -0.84 11.62
N LEU A 246 -9.48 -0.83 10.33
CA LEU A 246 -10.23 -1.86 9.64
C LEU A 246 -9.27 -2.69 8.79
N VAL A 247 -9.23 -4.00 9.05
CA VAL A 247 -8.47 -4.97 8.26
C VAL A 247 -9.44 -5.71 7.36
N ASP A 248 -9.17 -5.70 6.06
CA ASP A 248 -9.97 -6.46 5.11
C ASP A 248 -9.45 -7.90 5.01
N LEU A 249 -9.72 -8.68 6.05
CA LEU A 249 -9.21 -10.05 6.16
C LEU A 249 -9.81 -10.98 5.09
N ALA A 250 -11.01 -10.68 4.58
CA ALA A 250 -11.60 -11.41 3.45
C ALA A 250 -10.78 -11.23 2.16
N TYR A 251 -10.34 -9.99 1.89
CA TYR A 251 -9.44 -9.71 0.77
C TYR A 251 -8.05 -10.31 1.01
N GLU A 252 -7.40 -9.97 2.13
CA GLU A 252 -6.02 -10.36 2.38
C GLU A 252 -5.86 -11.89 2.49
N GLY A 253 -6.81 -12.57 3.13
CA GLY A 253 -6.85 -14.02 3.21
C GLY A 253 -7.20 -14.73 1.90
N SER A 254 -7.66 -14.00 0.88
CA SER A 254 -7.83 -14.57 -0.47
C SER A 254 -6.51 -14.63 -1.25
N VAL A 255 -5.47 -13.94 -0.78
CA VAL A 255 -4.17 -13.89 -1.46
C VAL A 255 -3.27 -15.00 -0.92
N THR A 256 -2.63 -15.74 -1.81
CA THR A 256 -1.65 -16.78 -1.46
C THR A 256 -0.40 -16.65 -2.32
N ALA A 257 0.77 -16.97 -1.79
CA ALA A 257 2.04 -16.94 -2.53
C ALA A 257 2.43 -18.31 -3.13
N ALA A 258 1.96 -19.40 -2.52
CA ALA A 258 2.34 -20.77 -2.88
C ALA A 258 1.13 -21.56 -3.41
N PRO A 259 1.33 -22.44 -4.41
CA PRO A 259 2.59 -22.72 -5.12
C PRO A 259 2.99 -21.65 -6.17
N PHE A 260 2.09 -20.71 -6.47
CA PHE A 260 2.32 -19.52 -7.29
C PHE A 260 1.39 -18.39 -6.77
N PRO A 261 1.72 -17.09 -6.93
CA PRO A 261 0.82 -16.00 -6.55
C PRO A 261 -0.60 -16.22 -7.06
N CYS A 262 -1.57 -16.26 -6.15
CA CYS A 262 -2.95 -16.60 -6.46
C CYS A 262 -3.97 -15.80 -5.64
N LEU A 263 -5.08 -15.42 -6.28
CA LEU A 263 -6.30 -14.91 -5.69
C LEU A 263 -7.36 -16.01 -5.67
N SER A 264 -7.81 -16.37 -4.48
CA SER A 264 -8.90 -17.31 -4.29
C SER A 264 -10.22 -16.65 -4.74
N ALA A 265 -10.86 -17.25 -5.75
CA ALA A 265 -12.09 -16.76 -6.35
C ALA A 265 -13.16 -17.87 -6.36
N THR A 266 -13.54 -18.36 -5.18
CA THR A 266 -14.44 -19.52 -5.03
C THR A 266 -15.90 -19.25 -5.39
N ASP A 267 -16.33 -17.99 -5.39
CA ASP A 267 -17.72 -17.59 -5.65
C ASP A 267 -17.99 -17.21 -7.11
N GLY A 268 -16.96 -17.25 -7.98
CA GLY A 268 -17.07 -16.87 -9.39
C GLY A 268 -17.38 -15.39 -9.61
N ASN A 269 -17.25 -14.54 -8.59
CA ASN A 269 -17.51 -13.12 -8.73
C ASN A 269 -16.31 -12.42 -9.39
N GLU A 270 -16.37 -12.28 -10.72
CA GLU A 270 -15.33 -11.64 -11.51
C GLU A 270 -15.06 -10.19 -11.08
N GLU A 271 -16.10 -9.40 -10.81
CA GLU A 271 -15.94 -7.99 -10.43
C GLU A 271 -15.17 -7.85 -9.10
N ARG A 272 -15.47 -8.72 -8.13
CA ARG A 272 -14.70 -8.77 -6.88
C ARG A 272 -13.26 -9.18 -7.15
N THR A 273 -13.03 -10.19 -7.97
CA THR A 273 -11.70 -10.66 -8.36
C THR A 273 -10.87 -9.54 -8.98
N TRP A 274 -11.45 -8.75 -9.90
CA TRP A 274 -10.77 -7.61 -10.51
C TRP A 274 -10.46 -6.52 -9.49
N SER A 275 -11.40 -6.20 -8.60
CA SER A 275 -11.16 -5.22 -7.53
C SER A 275 -10.03 -5.65 -6.59
N HIS A 276 -9.96 -6.94 -6.24
CA HIS A 276 -8.91 -7.52 -5.42
C HIS A 276 -7.55 -7.48 -6.15
N ALA A 277 -7.53 -7.85 -7.44
CA ALA A 277 -6.32 -7.81 -8.25
C ALA A 277 -5.76 -6.38 -8.38
N VAL A 278 -6.62 -5.38 -8.62
CA VAL A 278 -6.22 -3.97 -8.70
C VAL A 278 -5.68 -3.49 -7.35
N ARG A 279 -6.38 -3.79 -6.24
CA ARG A 279 -5.93 -3.45 -4.88
C ARG A 279 -4.58 -4.09 -4.54
N LEU A 280 -4.36 -5.33 -4.97
CA LEU A 280 -3.10 -6.04 -4.80
C LEU A 280 -1.98 -5.37 -5.60
N GLY A 281 -2.28 -4.98 -6.85
CA GLY A 281 -1.35 -4.24 -7.68
C GLY A 281 -0.91 -2.92 -7.03
N GLY A 282 -1.87 -2.17 -6.47
CA GLY A 282 -1.58 -0.94 -5.73
C GLY A 282 -0.76 -1.17 -4.46
N THR A 283 -1.03 -2.26 -3.73
CA THR A 283 -0.27 -2.65 -2.53
C THR A 283 1.20 -2.98 -2.87
N LEU A 284 1.43 -3.58 -4.04
CA LEU A 284 2.76 -3.99 -4.51
C LEU A 284 3.47 -2.92 -5.36
N GLY A 285 2.83 -1.79 -5.67
CA GLY A 285 3.42 -0.74 -6.51
C GLY A 285 3.72 -1.21 -7.93
N VAL A 286 2.84 -2.02 -8.52
CA VAL A 286 2.87 -2.38 -9.95
C VAL A 286 1.86 -1.53 -10.72
N GLU A 287 2.11 -1.29 -12.00
CA GLU A 287 1.25 -0.48 -12.88
C GLU A 287 0.16 -1.31 -13.57
N GLU A 288 0.48 -2.57 -13.87
CA GLU A 288 -0.44 -3.51 -14.50
C GLU A 288 -0.47 -4.85 -13.75
N VAL A 289 -1.66 -5.44 -13.61
CA VAL A 289 -1.83 -6.80 -13.09
C VAL A 289 -2.40 -7.67 -14.19
N ILE A 290 -1.70 -8.76 -14.51
CA ILE A 290 -2.17 -9.79 -15.42
C ILE A 290 -2.77 -10.91 -14.58
N VAL A 291 -4.10 -11.02 -14.61
CA VAL A 291 -4.81 -12.10 -13.95
C VAL A 291 -5.00 -13.24 -14.93
N VAL A 292 -4.44 -14.40 -14.62
CA VAL A 292 -4.61 -15.62 -15.41
C VAL A 292 -5.62 -16.55 -14.74
N ARG A 293 -6.48 -17.20 -15.53
CA ARG A 293 -7.52 -18.08 -15.01
C ARG A 293 -7.72 -19.30 -15.91
N LEU A 294 -8.12 -20.39 -15.30
CA LEU A 294 -8.43 -21.65 -15.97
C LEU A 294 -9.93 -21.91 -15.87
N GLU A 295 -10.64 -21.61 -16.95
CA GLU A 295 -12.09 -21.77 -17.03
C GLU A 295 -12.45 -23.21 -17.42
N ARG A 296 -13.29 -23.82 -16.60
CA ARG A 296 -13.78 -25.19 -16.79
C ARG A 296 -15.30 -25.17 -16.95
N PRO A 297 -15.81 -24.80 -18.14
CA PRO A 297 -17.24 -24.82 -18.38
C PRO A 297 -17.77 -26.25 -18.16
N SER A 298 -18.99 -26.36 -17.61
CA SER A 298 -19.63 -27.67 -17.32
C SER A 298 -19.82 -28.53 -18.58
N SER A 299 -19.86 -27.89 -19.75
CA SER A 299 -19.81 -28.54 -21.06
C SER A 299 -18.94 -27.73 -22.00
N GLY A 300 -17.99 -28.36 -22.67
CA GLY A 300 -17.12 -27.73 -23.66
C GLY A 300 -15.62 -27.86 -23.34
N PRO A 301 -14.77 -27.21 -24.14
CA PRO A 301 -13.33 -27.22 -23.91
C PRO A 301 -12.97 -26.36 -22.69
N LYS A 302 -11.89 -26.74 -21.99
CA LYS A 302 -11.25 -25.89 -20.98
C LYS A 302 -10.56 -24.70 -21.66
N TRP A 303 -10.53 -23.56 -20.99
CA TRP A 303 -9.89 -22.34 -21.49
C TRP A 303 -8.87 -21.80 -20.50
N PHE A 304 -7.70 -21.44 -21.00
CA PHE A 304 -6.74 -20.64 -20.25
C PHE A 304 -6.83 -19.20 -20.76
N ALA A 305 -7.19 -18.28 -19.88
CA ALA A 305 -7.40 -16.87 -20.21
C ALA A 305 -6.48 -15.97 -19.37
N ALA A 306 -6.08 -14.85 -19.96
CA ALA A 306 -5.30 -13.81 -19.30
C ALA A 306 -5.96 -12.45 -19.51
N THR A 307 -6.17 -11.73 -18.40
CA THR A 307 -6.79 -10.41 -18.35
C THR A 307 -5.78 -9.40 -17.82
N VAL A 308 -5.53 -8.33 -18.58
CA VAL A 308 -4.64 -7.24 -18.17
C VAL A 308 -5.48 -6.12 -17.55
N LEU A 309 -5.17 -5.76 -16.32
CA LEU A 309 -5.81 -4.70 -15.55
C LEU A 309 -4.82 -3.55 -15.34
N ASN A 310 -5.27 -2.32 -15.57
CA ASN A 310 -4.53 -1.13 -15.15
C ASN A 310 -4.81 -0.86 -13.66
N VAL A 311 -3.77 -0.66 -12.86
CA VAL A 311 -3.89 -0.47 -11.42
C VAL A 311 -4.45 0.91 -11.05
N ASP A 312 -4.05 1.96 -11.77
CA ASP A 312 -4.48 3.34 -11.47
C ASP A 312 -5.97 3.57 -11.71
N GLY A 313 -6.50 2.99 -12.79
CA GLY A 313 -7.89 3.18 -13.22
C GLY A 313 -8.81 1.99 -12.95
N GLY A 314 -8.26 0.84 -12.54
CA GLY A 314 -9.01 -0.42 -12.40
C GLY A 314 -9.61 -0.96 -13.71
N GLN A 315 -9.19 -0.43 -14.85
CA GLN A 315 -9.78 -0.75 -16.15
C GLN A 315 -9.18 -2.04 -16.72
N LYS A 316 -10.06 -2.88 -17.29
CA LYS A 316 -9.63 -4.01 -18.14
C LYS A 316 -9.05 -3.44 -19.43
N LEU A 317 -7.75 -3.64 -19.66
CA LEU A 317 -7.07 -3.19 -20.87
C LEU A 317 -7.27 -4.19 -22.01
N ARG A 318 -7.03 -5.48 -21.73
CA ARG A 318 -6.99 -6.56 -22.71
C ARG A 318 -7.43 -7.87 -22.07
N GLU A 319 -8.07 -8.73 -22.84
CA GLU A 319 -8.38 -10.09 -22.44
C GLU A 319 -8.25 -11.02 -23.65
N GLY A 320 -7.55 -12.12 -23.44
CA GLY A 320 -7.35 -13.14 -24.46
C GLY A 320 -7.28 -14.52 -23.83
N GLY A 321 -7.56 -15.55 -24.61
CA GLY A 321 -7.45 -16.92 -24.15
C GLY A 321 -7.36 -17.93 -25.29
N PHE A 322 -7.01 -19.16 -24.94
CA PHE A 322 -6.98 -20.29 -25.87
C PHE A 322 -7.54 -21.55 -25.21
N LYS A 323 -7.95 -22.49 -26.04
CA LYS A 323 -8.45 -23.80 -25.59
C LYS A 323 -7.29 -24.67 -25.15
N THR A 324 -7.36 -25.25 -23.96
CA THR A 324 -6.39 -26.23 -23.50
C THR A 324 -6.86 -27.64 -23.88
N GLN A 325 -5.95 -28.46 -24.40
CA GLN A 325 -6.19 -29.88 -24.68
C GLN A 325 -5.31 -30.70 -23.74
N GLY A 326 -5.86 -31.14 -22.60
CA GLY A 326 -5.09 -31.85 -21.57
C GLY A 326 -4.62 -30.93 -20.44
N LEU A 327 -3.55 -31.36 -19.74
CA LEU A 327 -3.00 -30.67 -18.55
C LEU A 327 -2.10 -29.48 -18.91
N ASP A 328 -1.47 -29.52 -20.08
CA ASP A 328 -0.45 -28.55 -20.47
C ASP A 328 -0.97 -27.58 -21.54
N ALA A 329 -0.61 -26.30 -21.38
CA ALA A 329 -0.82 -25.29 -22.39
C ALA A 329 0.15 -25.52 -23.57
N PRO A 330 -0.31 -25.57 -24.83
CA PRO A 330 0.59 -25.60 -25.98
C PRO A 330 1.53 -24.39 -25.96
N GLY A 331 2.85 -24.61 -26.01
CA GLY A 331 3.84 -23.54 -25.87
C GLY A 331 3.68 -22.41 -26.89
N GLU A 332 3.26 -22.71 -28.11
CA GLU A 332 2.95 -21.72 -29.15
C GLU A 332 1.75 -20.84 -28.78
N ALA A 333 0.66 -21.44 -28.26
CA ALA A 333 -0.52 -20.71 -27.83
C ALA A 333 -0.23 -19.83 -26.60
N LEU A 334 0.62 -20.33 -25.69
CA LEU A 334 1.08 -19.58 -24.53
C LEU A 334 1.94 -18.36 -24.95
N SER A 335 2.92 -18.55 -25.84
CA SER A 335 3.74 -17.45 -26.35
C SER A 335 2.89 -16.42 -27.08
N ALA A 336 1.95 -16.87 -27.91
CA ALA A 336 0.97 -16.02 -28.56
C ALA A 336 0.16 -15.18 -27.54
N LEU A 337 -0.32 -15.79 -26.46
CA LEU A 337 -1.07 -15.09 -25.42
C LEU A 337 -0.19 -14.04 -24.71
N VAL A 338 1.08 -14.35 -24.44
CA VAL A 338 2.05 -13.39 -23.91
C VAL A 338 2.29 -12.23 -24.87
N ASP A 339 2.44 -12.48 -26.17
CA ASP A 339 2.53 -11.43 -27.19
C ASP A 339 1.30 -10.51 -27.17
N PHE A 340 0.11 -11.11 -27.08
CA PHE A 340 -1.13 -10.37 -27.05
C PHE A 340 -1.27 -9.51 -25.79
N VAL A 341 -1.01 -10.04 -24.59
CA VAL A 341 -1.15 -9.26 -23.35
C VAL A 341 -0.10 -8.14 -23.24
N THR A 342 1.06 -8.30 -23.87
CA THR A 342 2.14 -7.30 -23.82
C THR A 342 1.95 -6.23 -24.90
N THR A 343 1.69 -6.64 -26.15
CA THR A 343 1.68 -5.76 -27.33
C THR A 343 0.29 -5.39 -27.83
N GLY A 344 -0.75 -6.16 -27.48
CA GLY A 344 -2.09 -6.06 -28.05
C GLY A 344 -2.23 -6.65 -29.46
N ARG A 345 -1.17 -7.22 -30.05
CA ARG A 345 -1.23 -7.86 -31.37
C ARG A 345 -1.82 -9.27 -31.23
N SER A 346 -2.95 -9.51 -31.89
CA SER A 346 -3.63 -10.82 -31.88
C SER A 346 -3.11 -11.70 -33.02
N PRO A 347 -2.41 -12.82 -32.73
CA PRO A 347 -2.24 -13.90 -33.69
C PRO A 347 -3.56 -14.66 -33.91
N SER A 348 -3.65 -15.46 -34.99
CA SER A 348 -4.87 -16.13 -35.44
C SER A 348 -5.34 -17.29 -34.56
N ASN A 349 -4.48 -17.78 -33.66
CA ASN A 349 -4.74 -18.92 -32.77
C ASN A 349 -5.32 -18.51 -31.41
N LEU A 350 -5.48 -17.21 -31.14
CA LEU A 350 -6.09 -16.70 -29.90
C LEU A 350 -7.52 -16.24 -30.11
N VAL A 351 -8.34 -16.46 -29.09
CA VAL A 351 -9.61 -15.76 -28.95
C VAL A 351 -9.35 -14.48 -28.18
N VAL A 352 -9.52 -13.34 -28.85
CA VAL A 352 -9.34 -12.00 -28.29
C VAL A 352 -10.68 -11.34 -28.06
N MET A 353 -10.85 -10.75 -26.89
CA MET A 353 -12.02 -9.92 -26.54
C MET A 353 -11.65 -8.44 -26.72
N ASN A 354 -12.30 -7.75 -27.66
CA ASN A 354 -12.28 -6.29 -27.72
C ASN A 354 -13.41 -5.76 -26.82
N ASN A 355 -13.06 -4.93 -25.83
CA ASN A 355 -14.00 -4.32 -24.90
C ASN A 355 -15.05 -3.49 -25.63
N ALA A 356 -16.28 -3.99 -25.72
CA ALA A 356 -17.49 -3.17 -25.81
C ALA A 356 -18.76 -3.95 -25.44
N ASN A 357 -18.97 -5.19 -25.92
CA ASN A 357 -20.24 -5.93 -25.69
C ASN A 357 -20.15 -7.47 -25.88
N GLY A 358 -18.97 -8.05 -26.03
CA GLY A 358 -18.82 -9.51 -26.22
C GLY A 358 -18.69 -10.25 -24.89
N LYS A 359 -19.58 -11.21 -24.61
CA LYS A 359 -19.33 -12.23 -23.58
C LYS A 359 -18.26 -13.18 -24.11
N ALA A 360 -17.29 -13.54 -23.29
CA ALA A 360 -16.31 -14.50 -23.71
C ALA A 360 -16.96 -15.88 -23.91
N PRO A 361 -16.43 -16.74 -24.81
CA PRO A 361 -16.98 -18.08 -25.02
C PRO A 361 -17.01 -18.95 -23.75
N TRP A 362 -16.20 -18.59 -22.75
CA TRP A 362 -16.11 -19.24 -21.45
C TRP A 362 -17.08 -18.67 -20.39
N ASP A 363 -17.73 -17.53 -20.62
CA ASP A 363 -18.69 -16.90 -19.66
C ASP A 363 -20.10 -17.51 -19.70
N ALA A 364 -20.33 -18.54 -20.53
CA ALA A 364 -21.66 -19.05 -20.86
C ALA A 364 -22.33 -19.90 -19.75
N SER A 365 -21.69 -20.15 -18.60
CA SER A 365 -22.16 -21.12 -17.60
C SER A 365 -22.94 -20.57 -16.40
N GLY A 366 -23.38 -19.31 -16.41
CA GLY A 366 -24.18 -18.73 -15.30
C GLY A 366 -25.71 -18.93 -15.35
N ALA A 367 -26.27 -19.49 -16.43
CA ALA A 367 -27.72 -19.57 -16.61
C ALA A 367 -28.28 -21.01 -16.44
N ARG A 368 -28.42 -21.46 -15.19
CA ARG A 368 -29.36 -22.53 -14.77
C ARG A 368 -29.88 -22.17 -13.37
N GLY A 369 -31.15 -21.87 -13.13
CA GLY A 369 -32.28 -21.74 -14.03
C GLY A 369 -33.42 -21.01 -13.33
N SER A 370 -34.19 -20.27 -14.12
CA SER A 370 -35.60 -20.00 -13.83
C SER A 370 -36.37 -20.53 -15.01
N ALA A 371 -37.09 -21.62 -14.79
CA ALA A 371 -37.96 -22.22 -15.78
C ALA A 371 -39.02 -21.19 -16.18
N ALA A 372 -39.32 -21.17 -17.47
CA ALA A 372 -40.32 -20.31 -18.07
C ALA A 372 -41.70 -20.51 -17.42
N SER A 373 -42.26 -19.42 -16.88
CA SER A 373 -43.70 -19.23 -16.82
C SER A 373 -44.07 -18.13 -17.81
N SER A 374 -44.66 -18.53 -18.91
CA SER A 374 -45.45 -17.67 -19.79
C SER A 374 -46.56 -17.00 -18.96
N GLY A 375 -46.54 -15.67 -18.89
CA GLY A 375 -47.55 -14.88 -18.19
C GLY A 375 -47.50 -13.44 -18.64
N THR A 376 -48.58 -13.02 -19.27
CA THR A 376 -48.90 -11.69 -19.81
C THR A 376 -48.65 -10.51 -18.89
N GLY A 377 -48.44 -9.33 -19.51
CA GLY A 377 -48.01 -8.07 -18.91
C GLY A 377 -48.74 -7.57 -17.67
N ALA A 378 -48.00 -6.80 -16.87
CA ALA A 378 -48.51 -5.66 -16.10
C ALA A 378 -47.31 -4.81 -15.64
N ASP A 379 -47.34 -3.53 -16.02
CA ASP A 379 -46.66 -2.42 -15.34
C ASP A 379 -47.01 -2.46 -13.85
N LEU A 380 -46.02 -2.52 -12.96
CA LEU A 380 -46.20 -2.22 -11.54
C LEU A 380 -44.94 -1.55 -10.97
N THR A 381 -45.02 -0.23 -10.91
CA THR A 381 -44.42 0.65 -9.90
C THR A 381 -44.36 0.00 -8.52
N ALA A 382 -43.19 0.05 -7.89
CA ALA A 382 -43.01 -0.35 -6.50
C ALA A 382 -43.75 0.62 -5.54
N PRO A 383 -44.44 0.10 -4.52
CA PRO A 383 -45.16 0.93 -3.55
C PRO A 383 -44.21 1.53 -2.51
N ASN A 384 -44.33 2.84 -2.33
CA ASN A 384 -44.07 3.50 -1.05
C ASN A 384 -44.94 2.86 0.02
N LEU A 385 -44.36 2.54 1.18
CA LEU A 385 -44.98 2.65 2.50
C LEU A 385 -43.92 2.35 3.55
N LEU A 386 -43.36 3.41 4.13
CA LEU A 386 -43.20 3.58 5.58
C LEU A 386 -42.89 5.07 5.80
N SER A 387 -43.96 5.81 6.06
CA SER A 387 -43.91 7.18 6.55
C SER A 387 -43.56 7.14 8.02
N GLU A 388 -42.42 7.72 8.38
CA GLU A 388 -42.19 8.24 9.74
C GLU A 388 -42.04 9.75 9.58
N GLU A 389 -43.09 10.46 10.00
CA GLU A 389 -43.17 11.91 9.99
C GLU A 389 -42.19 12.49 11.01
N VAL A 390 -41.13 13.14 10.51
CA VAL A 390 -40.49 14.25 11.22
C VAL A 390 -40.53 15.45 10.28
N SER A 391 -41.44 16.37 10.59
CA SER A 391 -41.68 17.61 9.88
C SER A 391 -40.40 18.44 9.72
N SER A 392 -39.85 18.46 8.51
CA SER A 392 -38.83 19.42 8.08
C SER A 392 -39.50 20.73 7.70
N GLY A 393 -39.18 21.81 8.43
CA GLY A 393 -39.43 23.17 7.99
C GLY A 393 -38.71 23.44 6.66
N ALA A 394 -39.42 24.14 5.77
CA ALA A 394 -38.93 24.55 4.47
C ALA A 394 -37.69 25.45 4.60
N ASP A 395 -36.58 25.05 3.98
CA ASP A 395 -35.40 25.89 3.77
C ASP A 395 -35.08 25.94 2.27
N ALA A 396 -34.90 27.16 1.77
CA ALA A 396 -34.65 27.51 0.37
C ALA A 396 -33.44 26.75 -0.25
N PRO A 397 -33.36 26.61 -1.58
CA PRO A 397 -32.26 25.92 -2.24
C PRO A 397 -30.92 26.60 -1.92
N ARG A 398 -30.03 25.86 -1.24
CA ARG A 398 -28.67 26.29 -0.84
C ARG A 398 -27.72 26.35 -2.05
N THR A 399 -27.95 27.28 -2.97
CA THR A 399 -27.06 27.59 -4.11
C THR A 399 -25.66 28.05 -3.66
N GLY A 400 -25.53 28.61 -2.45
CA GLY A 400 -24.25 29.12 -1.93
C GLY A 400 -23.19 28.05 -1.61
N LEU A 401 -23.59 26.84 -1.20
CA LEU A 401 -22.63 25.79 -0.78
C LEU A 401 -21.78 25.28 -1.95
N ARG A 402 -22.35 25.27 -3.16
CA ARG A 402 -21.65 24.80 -4.34
C ARG A 402 -20.70 25.85 -4.93
N THR A 403 -21.05 27.12 -4.81
CA THR A 403 -20.10 28.21 -5.10
C THR A 403 -18.93 28.16 -4.12
N ALA A 404 -19.20 27.94 -2.83
CA ALA A 404 -18.16 27.78 -1.82
C ALA A 404 -17.24 26.58 -2.09
N SER A 405 -17.77 25.45 -2.59
CA SER A 405 -16.95 24.29 -2.95
C SER A 405 -15.98 24.59 -4.10
N TYR A 406 -16.46 25.21 -5.19
CA TYR A 406 -15.58 25.57 -6.31
C TYR A 406 -14.53 26.61 -5.94
N VAL A 407 -14.89 27.60 -5.11
CA VAL A 407 -13.92 28.59 -4.62
C VAL A 407 -12.88 27.92 -3.72
N ALA A 408 -13.27 27.02 -2.82
CA ALA A 408 -12.35 26.30 -1.95
C ALA A 408 -11.40 25.38 -2.73
N VAL A 409 -11.91 24.61 -3.70
CA VAL A 409 -11.06 23.79 -4.58
C VAL A 409 -10.13 24.67 -5.43
N GLY A 410 -10.64 25.75 -6.01
CA GLY A 410 -9.84 26.68 -6.82
C GLY A 410 -8.71 27.34 -6.02
N ALA A 411 -8.99 27.79 -4.80
CA ALA A 411 -7.99 28.33 -3.88
C ALA A 411 -6.94 27.26 -3.50
N GLY A 412 -7.39 26.03 -3.26
CA GLY A 412 -6.52 24.89 -2.96
C GLY A 412 -5.55 24.57 -4.10
N VAL A 413 -6.05 24.47 -5.34
CA VAL A 413 -5.23 24.23 -6.53
C VAL A 413 -4.25 25.37 -6.77
N ALA A 414 -4.67 26.62 -6.60
CA ALA A 414 -3.79 27.78 -6.73
C ALA A 414 -2.66 27.77 -5.68
N ALA A 415 -2.95 27.42 -4.43
CA ALA A 415 -1.95 27.30 -3.37
C ALA A 415 -0.93 26.18 -3.65
N LEU A 416 -1.37 25.03 -4.17
CA LEU A 416 -0.49 23.94 -4.61
C LEU A 416 0.39 24.35 -5.80
N GLY A 417 -0.16 25.09 -6.76
CA GLY A 417 0.61 25.70 -7.85
C GLY A 417 1.67 26.66 -7.33
N GLY A 418 1.33 27.51 -6.36
CA GLY A 418 2.25 28.40 -5.67
C GLY A 418 3.39 27.64 -4.95
N ALA A 419 3.09 26.52 -4.29
CA ALA A 419 4.10 25.68 -3.67
C ALA A 419 5.09 25.11 -4.69
N GLY A 420 4.62 24.76 -5.90
CA GLY A 420 5.47 24.33 -7.01
C GLY A 420 6.47 25.42 -7.45
N VAL A 421 6.01 26.67 -7.55
CA VAL A 421 6.88 27.82 -7.89
C VAL A 421 7.91 28.08 -6.77
N VAL A 422 7.49 28.07 -5.51
CA VAL A 422 8.41 28.24 -4.37
C VAL A 422 9.49 27.15 -4.35
N ARG A 423 9.14 25.91 -4.71
CA ARG A 423 10.11 24.80 -4.83
C ARG A 423 11.15 25.07 -5.92
N LEU A 424 10.74 25.55 -7.09
CA LEU A 424 11.68 25.92 -8.17
C LEU A 424 12.63 27.05 -7.73
N LEU A 425 12.11 28.04 -7.01
CA LEU A 425 12.92 29.14 -6.46
C LEU A 425 13.85 28.68 -5.33
N ALA A 426 13.49 27.67 -4.55
CA ALA A 426 14.35 27.08 -3.53
C ALA A 426 15.50 26.26 -4.15
N GLN A 427 15.26 25.63 -5.31
CA GLN A 427 16.30 24.87 -6.01
C GLN A 427 17.45 25.76 -6.48
N LYS A 428 17.15 27.01 -6.90
CA LYS A 428 18.18 28.00 -7.25
C LYS A 428 19.08 28.35 -6.06
N ASP A 429 18.50 28.54 -4.87
CA ASP A 429 19.26 28.86 -3.67
C ASP A 429 20.08 27.66 -3.17
N LEU A 430 19.54 26.45 -3.27
CA LEU A 430 20.26 25.21 -2.95
C LEU A 430 21.50 25.05 -3.82
N ASN A 431 21.37 25.23 -5.14
CA ASN A 431 22.51 25.19 -6.06
C ASN A 431 23.55 26.25 -5.67
N GLY A 432 23.13 27.48 -5.36
CA GLY A 432 24.04 28.52 -4.89
C GLY A 432 24.75 28.16 -3.58
N LEU A 433 24.08 27.44 -2.68
CA LEU A 433 24.65 27.00 -1.41
C LEU A 433 25.63 25.83 -1.60
N GLU A 434 25.38 24.94 -2.56
CA GLU A 434 26.29 23.87 -2.99
C GLU A 434 27.56 24.45 -3.65
N ASP A 435 27.43 25.45 -4.51
CA ASP A 435 28.57 26.15 -5.12
C ASP A 435 29.48 26.77 -4.05
N ARG A 436 28.89 27.36 -2.99
CA ARG A 436 29.64 27.92 -1.85
C ARG A 436 30.29 26.83 -1.01
N ARG A 437 29.61 25.71 -0.80
CA ARG A 437 30.18 24.54 -0.11
C ARG A 437 31.39 23.99 -0.87
N ALA A 438 31.31 23.89 -2.18
CA ALA A 438 32.42 23.45 -3.03
C ALA A 438 33.60 24.43 -2.96
N ALA A 439 33.34 25.73 -2.99
CA ALA A 439 34.38 26.77 -2.89
C ALA A 439 35.10 26.78 -1.53
N ASN A 440 34.43 26.36 -0.45
CA ASN A 440 34.97 26.34 0.92
C ASN A 440 35.46 24.94 1.34
N GLY A 441 35.98 24.14 0.40
CA GLY A 441 36.57 22.83 0.70
C GLY A 441 35.58 21.81 1.27
N GLY A 442 34.30 21.93 0.92
CA GLY A 442 33.24 21.02 1.36
C GLY A 442 32.52 21.45 2.64
N GLN A 443 32.91 22.56 3.27
CA GLN A 443 32.31 23.07 4.50
C GLN A 443 31.55 24.38 4.28
N LEU A 444 30.40 24.52 4.95
CA LEU A 444 29.68 25.79 5.01
C LEU A 444 30.14 26.52 6.28
N VAL A 445 30.85 27.64 6.10
CA VAL A 445 31.41 28.39 7.22
C VAL A 445 30.45 29.51 7.61
N ASN A 446 30.13 29.64 8.90
CA ASN A 446 29.21 30.67 9.41
C ASN A 446 29.71 32.12 9.24
N THR A 447 30.97 32.31 8.87
CA THR A 447 31.55 33.63 8.55
C THR A 447 31.23 34.09 7.12
N ASP A 448 30.72 33.21 6.27
CA ASP A 448 30.31 33.54 4.91
C ASP A 448 28.90 34.16 4.90
N ALA A 449 28.84 35.49 4.92
CA ALA A 449 27.58 36.24 4.94
C ALA A 449 26.61 35.85 3.81
N ARG A 450 27.11 35.42 2.64
CA ARG A 450 26.25 34.97 1.53
C ARG A 450 25.67 33.58 1.77
N ALA A 451 26.44 32.67 2.34
CA ALA A 451 25.94 31.33 2.70
C ALA A 451 24.87 31.43 3.80
N VAL A 452 25.06 32.33 4.78
CA VAL A 452 24.05 32.62 5.82
C VAL A 452 22.77 33.19 5.18
N ALA A 453 22.89 34.16 4.26
CA ALA A 453 21.73 34.74 3.57
C ALA A 453 20.95 33.70 2.74
N LEU A 454 21.64 32.81 2.02
CA LEU A 454 21.00 31.73 1.25
C LEU A 454 20.30 30.72 2.17
N ARG A 455 20.94 30.35 3.28
CA ARG A 455 20.33 29.45 4.28
C ARG A 455 19.06 30.07 4.86
N ASP A 456 19.11 31.33 5.26
CA ASP A 456 17.97 32.01 5.87
C ASP A 456 16.83 32.20 4.85
N SER A 457 17.17 32.44 3.56
CA SER A 457 16.20 32.45 2.46
C SER A 457 15.53 31.08 2.27
N LEU A 458 16.30 29.99 2.32
CA LEU A 458 15.78 28.62 2.23
C LEU A 458 14.85 28.28 3.40
N VAL A 459 15.17 28.71 4.62
CA VAL A 459 14.29 28.55 5.78
C VAL A 459 12.97 29.30 5.57
N GLY A 460 13.03 30.55 5.09
CA GLY A 460 11.83 31.33 4.76
C GLY A 460 10.97 30.66 3.68
N LYS A 461 11.58 30.20 2.59
CA LYS A 461 10.91 29.48 1.50
C LYS A 461 10.32 28.14 1.98
N SER A 462 11.00 27.44 2.89
CA SER A 462 10.50 26.20 3.48
C SER A 462 9.24 26.44 4.30
N HIS A 463 9.22 27.46 5.16
CA HIS A 463 8.03 27.81 5.94
C HIS A 463 6.86 28.22 5.05
N LEU A 464 7.12 29.02 4.01
CA LEU A 464 6.10 29.40 3.03
C LEU A 464 5.54 28.18 2.28
N MET A 465 6.41 27.26 1.86
CA MET A 465 6.02 26.03 1.18
C MET A 465 5.17 25.14 2.09
N THR A 466 5.55 24.97 3.35
CA THR A 466 4.72 24.23 4.32
C THR A 466 3.35 24.90 4.50
N GLY A 467 3.28 26.23 4.61
CA GLY A 467 2.03 26.96 4.71
C GLY A 467 1.11 26.76 3.49
N LEU A 468 1.68 26.83 2.28
CA LEU A 468 0.95 26.62 1.03
C LEU A 468 0.46 25.18 0.85
N LEU A 469 1.27 24.18 1.23
CA LEU A 469 0.88 22.77 1.13
C LEU A 469 -0.20 22.41 2.15
N VAL A 470 -0.06 22.85 3.40
CA VAL A 470 -1.04 22.60 4.47
C VAL A 470 -2.35 23.34 4.17
N GLY A 471 -2.27 24.64 3.85
CA GLY A 471 -3.44 25.45 3.52
C GLY A 471 -4.13 25.00 2.23
N GLY A 472 -3.35 24.67 1.19
CA GLY A 472 -3.87 24.17 -0.08
C GLY A 472 -4.55 22.81 0.06
N GLY A 473 -3.91 21.87 0.77
CA GLY A 473 -4.48 20.55 1.06
C GLY A 473 -5.78 20.65 1.85
N ALA A 474 -5.82 21.47 2.91
CA ALA A 474 -7.04 21.69 3.68
C ALA A 474 -8.18 22.27 2.82
N ALA A 475 -7.89 23.28 1.99
CA ALA A 475 -8.89 23.90 1.12
C ALA A 475 -9.46 22.94 0.06
N VAL A 476 -8.63 22.08 -0.54
CA VAL A 476 -9.08 21.04 -1.49
C VAL A 476 -10.02 20.05 -0.79
N VAL A 477 -9.64 19.56 0.39
CA VAL A 477 -10.46 18.61 1.17
C VAL A 477 -11.79 19.25 1.57
N THR A 478 -11.78 20.48 2.09
CA THR A 478 -13.01 21.21 2.42
C THR A 478 -13.89 21.43 1.20
N GLY A 479 -13.31 21.79 0.06
CA GLY A 479 -14.04 21.94 -1.19
C GLY A 479 -14.68 20.64 -1.68
N ALA A 480 -13.97 19.51 -1.59
CA ALA A 480 -14.50 18.20 -1.96
C ALA A 480 -15.67 17.77 -1.04
N VAL A 481 -15.56 18.01 0.27
CA VAL A 481 -16.65 17.75 1.23
C VAL A 481 -17.88 18.61 0.91
N LEU A 482 -17.70 19.91 0.70
CA LEU A 482 -18.80 20.82 0.34
C LEU A 482 -19.45 20.45 -1.00
N PHE A 483 -18.67 19.94 -1.96
CA PHE A 483 -19.20 19.46 -3.24
C PHE A 483 -20.10 18.24 -3.07
N LEU A 484 -19.67 17.25 -2.28
CA LEU A 484 -20.44 16.04 -1.98
C LEU A 484 -21.73 16.33 -1.20
N MET A 485 -21.75 17.42 -0.41
CA MET A 485 -22.94 17.87 0.33
C MET A 485 -23.90 18.74 -0.51
N SER A 486 -23.60 19.04 -1.78
CA SER A 486 -24.40 19.95 -2.61
C SER A 486 -25.20 19.22 -3.72
N SER A 487 -26.46 19.61 -3.92
CA SER A 487 -27.34 19.02 -4.95
C SER A 487 -26.92 19.38 -6.39
N PRO A 488 -27.22 18.51 -7.39
CA PRO A 488 -26.76 18.68 -8.77
C PRO A 488 -27.46 19.83 -9.53
N ALA A 489 -26.95 21.05 -9.45
CA ALA A 489 -27.15 22.15 -10.42
C ALA A 489 -25.97 22.31 -11.41
N LYS A 490 -26.19 22.97 -12.55
CA LYS A 490 -25.17 23.24 -13.60
C LYS A 490 -24.03 24.15 -13.05
N PRO A 491 -22.74 23.87 -13.35
CA PRO A 491 -21.63 24.72 -12.92
C PRO A 491 -21.60 26.06 -13.69
N ALA A 492 -21.35 27.16 -12.99
CA ALA A 492 -21.02 28.45 -13.58
C ALA A 492 -19.54 28.48 -14.00
N PRO A 493 -19.17 29.19 -15.09
CA PRO A 493 -17.78 29.28 -15.54
C PRO A 493 -16.95 30.12 -14.55
N VAL A 494 -15.92 29.51 -13.96
CA VAL A 494 -14.91 30.18 -13.12
C VAL A 494 -13.57 30.09 -13.83
N THR A 495 -12.82 31.18 -13.84
CA THR A 495 -11.47 31.29 -14.39
C THR A 495 -10.47 31.54 -13.27
N LEU A 496 -9.35 30.83 -13.29
CA LEU A 496 -8.27 30.92 -12.32
C LEU A 496 -7.04 31.49 -13.03
N GLY A 497 -6.52 32.60 -12.52
CA GLY A 497 -5.26 33.19 -12.97
C GLY A 497 -4.21 33.06 -11.87
N VAL A 498 -2.99 32.65 -12.24
CA VAL A 498 -1.83 32.66 -11.34
C VAL A 498 -0.72 33.46 -12.03
N THR A 499 -0.18 34.44 -11.30
CA THR A 499 0.94 35.26 -11.76
C THR A 499 2.03 35.21 -10.69
N ALA A 500 3.29 35.14 -11.11
CA ALA A 500 4.44 35.17 -10.21
C ALA A 500 5.55 36.02 -10.80
N ASP A 501 6.19 36.82 -9.95
CA ASP A 501 7.37 37.61 -10.26
C ASP A 501 8.45 37.42 -9.19
N GLU A 502 9.55 38.18 -9.28
CA GLU A 502 10.66 38.09 -8.32
C GLU A 502 10.30 38.57 -6.91
N THR A 503 9.18 39.26 -6.74
CA THR A 503 8.72 39.84 -5.46
C THR A 503 7.59 39.04 -4.81
N GLY A 504 6.92 38.15 -5.54
CA GLY A 504 5.91 37.26 -4.97
C GLY A 504 5.07 36.51 -5.99
N ALA A 505 4.05 35.81 -5.51
CA ALA A 505 3.05 35.15 -6.33
C ALA A 505 1.66 35.63 -5.93
N ALA A 506 0.80 35.87 -6.92
CA ALA A 506 -0.59 36.24 -6.74
C ALA A 506 -1.49 35.27 -7.52
N ALA A 507 -2.56 34.82 -6.88
CA ALA A 507 -3.62 34.06 -7.49
C ALA A 507 -4.90 34.90 -7.51
N SER A 508 -5.57 34.96 -8.65
CA SER A 508 -6.84 35.66 -8.84
C SER A 508 -7.91 34.67 -9.31
N VAL A 509 -9.09 34.74 -8.71
CA VAL A 509 -10.27 33.99 -9.13
C VAL A 509 -11.29 34.97 -9.72
N SER A 510 -11.71 34.78 -10.96
CA SER A 510 -12.79 35.56 -11.58
C SER A 510 -13.92 34.67 -12.07
N GLY A 511 -15.15 35.01 -11.70
CA GLY A 511 -16.37 34.31 -12.14
C GLY A 511 -17.51 35.31 -12.36
N SER A 512 -18.41 34.98 -13.29
CA SER A 512 -19.70 35.66 -13.44
C SER A 512 -20.74 34.92 -12.59
N PHE A 513 -21.34 35.61 -11.63
CA PHE A 513 -22.31 35.04 -10.68
C PHE A 513 -23.74 35.37 -11.06
#